data_AF-A0A2A2RED5-F1
#
_entry.id   AF-A0A2A2RED5-F1
#
_cell.length_a   1.000
_cell.length_b   1.000
_cell.length_c   1.000
_cell.angle_alpha   90.00
_cell.angle_beta   90.00
_cell.angle_gamma   90.00
#
_symmetry.space_group_name_H-M   'P 1'
#
loop_
_entity.id
_entity.type
_entity.pdbx_description
1 polymer ?
#
loop_
_entity_poly.entity_id
_entity_poly.type
_entity_poly.pdbx_seq_one_letter_code
_entity_poly.pdbx_strand_id
1 'polypeptide(L)'
;MRLAAFLPTEAGRIVAANPGSHLFPTRERDFGYGFGALPPELGSDDVLRRYLAAPLTLYLGTGDTLVESNLDQSPAAMLQGGNRLERGRACFAFAAELARTRGWTFGWRKVETPGIGHDAAEMFAAPEVADAIFGR
;
A
#
# COMPACT_ATOMS: atom_id res chain seq x y z
N MET A 1 -1.76 2.91 5.83
CA MET A 1 -0.57 2.08 5.51
C MET A 1 0.59 2.22 6.47
N ARG A 2 1.18 3.41 6.67
CA ARG A 2 2.36 3.56 7.56
C ARG A 2 2.09 3.04 8.98
N LEU A 3 0.90 3.28 9.53
CA LEU A 3 0.49 2.70 10.82
C LEU A 3 0.51 1.16 10.83
N ALA A 4 0.17 0.50 9.72
CA ALA A 4 0.21 -0.95 9.62
C ALA A 4 1.64 -1.53 9.69
N ALA A 5 2.67 -0.71 9.44
CA ALA A 5 4.06 -1.11 9.57
C ALA A 5 4.57 -1.02 11.02
N PHE A 6 4.12 -0.04 11.79
CA PHE A 6 4.75 0.30 13.08
C PHE A 6 3.89 0.04 14.30
N LEU A 7 2.57 -0.08 14.15
CA LEU A 7 1.67 -0.29 15.28
C LEU A 7 1.13 -1.72 15.29
N PRO A 8 1.25 -2.43 16.43
CA PRO A 8 0.40 -3.57 16.70
C PRO A 8 -1.07 -3.20 16.57
N THR A 9 -1.84 -4.11 15.98
CA THR A 9 -3.26 -3.90 15.78
C THR A 9 -4.00 -5.22 15.94
N GLU A 10 -5.16 -5.14 16.55
CA GLU A 10 -6.15 -6.23 16.62
C GLU A 10 -7.15 -6.15 15.45
N ALA A 11 -6.95 -5.19 14.53
CA ALA A 11 -7.81 -5.04 13.37
C ALA A 11 -7.77 -6.31 12.51
N GLY A 12 -8.93 -6.92 12.28
CA GLY A 12 -9.06 -8.06 11.38
C GLY A 12 -8.77 -7.69 9.91
N ARG A 13 -8.91 -6.41 9.55
CA ARG A 13 -8.66 -5.85 8.21
C ARG A 13 -8.19 -4.41 8.31
N ILE A 14 -7.26 -4.03 7.45
CA ILE A 14 -6.81 -2.66 7.25
C ILE A 14 -7.00 -2.35 5.76
N VAL A 15 -7.81 -1.35 5.41
CA VAL A 15 -8.03 -0.99 4.01
C VAL A 15 -7.41 0.37 3.73
N ALA A 16 -6.62 0.45 2.67
CA ALA A 16 -6.07 1.70 2.16
C ALA A 16 -6.59 1.92 0.74
N ALA A 17 -7.54 2.85 0.59
CA ALA A 17 -8.16 3.19 -0.69
C ALA A 17 -7.40 4.32 -1.38
N ASN A 18 -7.02 4.12 -2.64
CA ASN A 18 -6.33 5.09 -3.51
C ASN A 18 -5.23 5.95 -2.81
N PRO A 19 -4.22 5.36 -2.16
CA PRO A 19 -3.19 6.16 -1.50
C PRO A 19 -2.38 6.98 -2.51
N GLY A 20 -2.13 8.26 -2.20
CA GLY A 20 -1.27 9.11 -3.03
C GLY A 20 0.20 8.67 -3.06
N SER A 21 0.67 8.02 -1.99
CA SER A 21 2.00 7.41 -1.92
C SER A 21 2.00 6.20 -1.00
N HIS A 22 2.97 5.32 -1.22
CA HIS A 22 3.09 4.03 -0.55
C HIS A 22 4.38 3.90 0.26
N LEU A 23 4.31 3.10 1.33
CA LEU A 23 5.47 2.71 2.13
C LEU A 23 5.95 1.34 1.63
N PHE A 24 6.99 1.33 0.80
CA PHE A 24 7.57 0.11 0.29
C PHE A 24 8.35 -0.61 1.39
N PRO A 25 8.28 -1.95 1.50
CA PRO A 25 9.02 -2.71 2.50
C PRO A 25 10.51 -2.84 2.14
N THR A 26 11.22 -1.71 2.02
CA THR A 26 12.64 -1.65 1.66
C THR A 26 13.36 -0.57 2.45
N ARG A 27 14.64 -0.80 2.78
CA ARG A 27 15.52 0.19 3.41
C ARG A 27 16.25 1.09 2.40
N GLU A 28 16.10 0.82 1.10
CA GLU A 28 16.72 1.61 0.02
C GLU A 28 16.03 2.97 -0.22
N ARG A 29 14.85 3.17 0.37
CA ARG A 29 14.08 4.40 0.25
C ARG A 29 13.87 4.98 1.64
N ASP A 30 14.12 6.27 1.79
CA ASP A 30 13.95 6.97 3.07
C ASP A 30 12.52 6.88 3.59
N PHE A 31 12.40 7.06 4.91
CA PHE A 31 11.13 7.10 5.58
C PHE A 31 10.17 8.10 4.93
N GLY A 32 8.93 7.67 4.78
CA GLY A 32 7.96 8.30 3.88
C GLY A 32 7.68 7.41 2.69
N TYR A 33 8.70 6.81 2.07
CA TYR A 33 8.55 5.93 0.90
C TYR A 33 9.12 4.51 1.11
N GLY A 34 9.97 4.34 2.12
CA GLY A 34 10.41 3.05 2.64
C GLY A 34 10.82 3.13 4.11
N PHE A 35 11.75 2.28 4.51
CA PHE A 35 12.25 2.12 5.88
C PHE A 35 13.70 2.60 6.03
N GLY A 36 14.25 3.29 5.03
CA GLY A 36 15.55 3.94 5.08
C GLY A 36 15.57 5.10 6.08
N ALA A 37 16.76 5.42 6.60
CA ALA A 37 16.99 6.44 7.61
C ALA A 37 16.21 6.27 8.94
N LEU A 38 15.50 5.14 9.13
CA LEU A 38 14.87 4.81 10.40
C LEU A 38 15.88 4.21 11.39
N PRO A 39 15.66 4.38 12.71
CA PRO A 39 16.36 3.62 13.73
C PRO A 39 16.23 2.10 13.50
N PRO A 40 17.22 1.28 13.89
CA PRO A 40 17.17 -0.17 13.71
C PRO A 40 15.90 -0.82 14.27
N GLU A 41 15.35 -0.30 15.35
CA GLU A 41 14.14 -0.79 16.02
C GLU A 41 12.88 -0.63 15.15
N LEU A 42 12.92 0.31 14.18
CA LEU A 42 11.82 0.61 13.27
C LEU A 42 12.12 0.16 11.83
N GLY A 43 13.37 -0.10 11.47
CA GLY A 43 13.79 -0.46 10.11
C GLY A 43 14.25 -1.90 9.90
N SER A 44 14.20 -2.76 10.92
CA SER A 44 14.73 -4.12 10.86
C SER A 44 13.92 -5.08 9.97
N ASP A 45 14.52 -6.22 9.62
CA ASP A 45 13.84 -7.29 8.89
C ASP A 45 12.64 -7.86 9.68
N ASP A 46 12.67 -7.81 11.02
CA ASP A 46 11.52 -8.19 11.85
C ASP A 46 10.33 -7.25 11.67
N VAL A 47 10.59 -5.95 11.56
CA VAL A 47 9.54 -4.95 11.27
C VAL A 47 8.98 -5.16 9.87
N LEU A 48 9.86 -5.36 8.86
CA LEU A 48 9.42 -5.63 7.49
C LEU A 48 8.58 -6.92 7.40
N ARG A 49 9.02 -7.99 8.07
CA ARG A 49 8.30 -9.27 8.15
C ARG A 49 6.93 -9.09 8.79
N ARG A 50 6.83 -8.35 9.90
CA ARG A 50 5.56 -8.03 10.55
C ARG A 50 4.64 -7.22 9.63
N TYR A 51 5.18 -6.22 8.96
CA TYR A 51 4.43 -5.37 8.04
C TYR A 51 3.85 -6.17 6.87
N LEU A 52 4.64 -7.07 6.28
CA LEU A 52 4.20 -7.96 5.21
C LEU A 52 3.14 -8.98 5.65
N ALA A 53 3.15 -9.39 6.92
CA ALA A 53 2.13 -10.27 7.50
C ALA A 53 0.83 -9.54 7.89
N ALA A 54 0.79 -8.21 7.88
CA ALA A 54 -0.40 -7.45 8.27
C ALA A 54 -1.59 -7.72 7.32
N PRO A 55 -2.85 -7.68 7.82
CA PRO A 55 -4.04 -7.88 7.01
C PRO A 55 -4.42 -6.63 6.20
N LEU A 56 -3.47 -6.14 5.39
CA LEU A 56 -3.59 -4.91 4.62
C LEU A 56 -4.17 -5.18 3.23
N THR A 57 -5.28 -4.53 2.90
CA THR A 57 -5.84 -4.49 1.55
C THR A 57 -5.54 -3.15 0.90
N LEU A 58 -4.87 -3.18 -0.26
CA LEU A 58 -4.81 -2.03 -1.15
C LEU A 58 -6.04 -2.07 -2.05
N TYR A 59 -6.93 -1.09 -1.88
CA TYR A 59 -8.17 -0.97 -2.66
C TYR A 59 -8.01 0.14 -3.69
N LEU A 60 -7.96 -0.21 -4.97
CA LEU A 60 -7.51 0.68 -6.04
C LEU A 60 -8.60 0.87 -7.11
N GLY A 61 -8.98 2.12 -7.36
CA GLY A 61 -9.81 2.47 -8.52
C GLY A 61 -8.98 2.43 -9.79
N THR A 62 -9.41 1.68 -10.80
CA THR A 62 -8.63 1.58 -12.06
C THR A 62 -8.71 2.84 -12.93
N GLY A 63 -9.58 3.78 -12.57
CA GLY A 63 -9.65 5.12 -13.17
C GLY A 63 -8.74 6.16 -12.49
N ASP A 64 -8.16 5.89 -11.32
CA ASP A 64 -7.28 6.82 -10.57
C ASP A 64 -5.88 6.91 -11.19
N THR A 65 -5.87 7.46 -12.40
CA THR A 65 -4.74 7.49 -13.34
C THR A 65 -4.30 8.93 -13.66
N LEU A 66 -5.06 9.92 -13.20
CA LEU A 66 -4.79 11.33 -13.43
C LEU A 66 -3.69 11.84 -12.49
N VAL A 67 -2.85 12.72 -13.03
CA VAL A 67 -1.85 13.47 -12.25
C VAL A 67 -2.50 14.77 -11.79
N GLU A 68 -3.07 14.73 -10.59
CA GLU A 68 -3.74 15.88 -9.98
C GLU A 68 -2.75 16.76 -9.20
N SER A 69 -3.14 18.00 -8.89
CA SER A 69 -2.30 18.95 -8.14
C SER A 69 -2.01 18.52 -6.69
N ASN A 70 -2.86 17.64 -6.13
CA ASN A 70 -2.71 17.06 -4.80
C ASN A 70 -1.88 15.76 -4.79
N LEU A 71 -1.42 15.28 -5.95
CA LEU A 71 -0.53 14.13 -6.04
C LEU A 71 0.91 14.59 -5.76
N ASP A 72 1.60 13.88 -4.88
CA ASP A 72 3.02 14.15 -4.62
C ASP A 72 3.85 13.83 -5.87
N GLN A 73 4.43 14.87 -6.46
CA GLN A 73 5.27 14.81 -7.67
C GLN A 73 6.76 14.97 -7.36
N SER A 74 7.17 14.87 -6.08
CA SER A 74 8.58 14.86 -5.72
C SER A 74 9.29 13.70 -6.43
N PRO A 75 10.60 13.84 -6.78
CA PRO A 75 11.34 12.78 -7.45
C PRO A 75 11.26 11.44 -6.72
N ALA A 76 11.28 11.45 -5.38
CA ALA A 76 11.18 10.26 -4.55
C ALA A 76 9.80 9.58 -4.62
N ALA A 77 8.71 10.35 -4.71
CA ALA A 77 7.36 9.79 -4.92
C ALA A 77 7.19 9.21 -6.33
N MET A 78 7.78 9.86 -7.34
CA MET A 78 7.68 9.42 -8.75
C MET A 78 8.36 8.08 -9.02
N LEU A 79 9.30 7.64 -8.17
CA LEU A 79 9.86 6.28 -8.22
C LEU A 79 8.83 5.17 -7.98
N GLN A 80 7.64 5.53 -7.48
CA GLN A 80 6.57 4.58 -7.23
C GLN A 80 5.65 4.39 -8.44
N GLY A 81 5.62 5.34 -9.38
CA GLY A 81 4.69 5.38 -10.50
C GLY A 81 4.16 6.79 -10.78
N GLY A 82 3.65 7.01 -11.99
CA GLY A 82 3.16 8.29 -12.47
C GLY A 82 1.82 8.70 -11.87
N ASN A 83 0.99 7.73 -11.44
CA ASN A 83 -0.34 7.96 -10.86
C ASN A 83 -0.62 7.01 -9.68
N ARG A 84 -1.72 7.22 -8.95
CA ARG A 84 -2.04 6.44 -7.73
C ARG A 84 -2.23 4.95 -8.02
N LEU A 85 -2.86 4.60 -9.14
CA LEU A 85 -3.04 3.21 -9.56
C LEU A 85 -1.70 2.49 -9.76
N GLU A 86 -0.78 3.09 -10.51
CA GLU A 86 0.56 2.55 -10.73
C GLU A 86 1.33 2.38 -9.42
N ARG A 87 1.26 3.38 -8.54
CA ARG A 87 1.92 3.36 -7.22
C ARG A 87 1.42 2.20 -6.36
N GLY A 88 0.10 2.00 -6.32
CA GLY A 88 -0.51 0.89 -5.58
C GLY A 88 -0.13 -0.47 -6.14
N ARG A 89 -0.18 -0.64 -7.45
CA ARG A 89 0.22 -1.89 -8.12
C ARG A 89 1.69 -2.21 -7.93
N ALA A 90 2.57 -1.21 -8.08
CA ALA A 90 4.02 -1.36 -7.89
C ALA A 90 4.36 -1.76 -6.45
N CYS A 91 3.73 -1.12 -5.47
CA CYS A 91 3.97 -1.44 -4.06
C CYS A 91 3.51 -2.88 -3.72
N PHE A 92 2.32 -3.28 -4.18
CA PHE A 92 1.83 -4.63 -3.95
C PHE A 92 2.75 -5.69 -4.56
N ALA A 93 3.15 -5.50 -5.83
CA ALA A 93 4.03 -6.43 -6.53
C ALA A 93 5.40 -6.55 -5.83
N PHE A 94 5.99 -5.41 -5.43
CA PHE A 94 7.24 -5.39 -4.67
C PHE A 94 7.12 -6.16 -3.35
N ALA A 95 6.05 -5.90 -2.59
CA ALA A 95 5.83 -6.51 -1.29
C ALA A 95 5.61 -8.02 -1.38
N ALA A 96 4.82 -8.47 -2.36
CA ALA A 96 4.57 -9.89 -2.64
C ALA A 96 5.86 -10.62 -3.01
N GLU A 97 6.66 -10.01 -3.90
CA GLU A 97 7.92 -10.59 -4.35
C GLU A 97 8.95 -10.68 -3.23
N LEU A 98 9.05 -9.65 -2.39
CA LEU A 98 9.93 -9.67 -1.22
C LEU A 98 9.53 -10.77 -0.24
N ALA A 99 8.24 -10.89 0.09
CA ALA A 99 7.76 -11.94 0.99
C ALA A 99 8.04 -13.33 0.43
N ARG A 100 7.79 -13.53 -0.87
CA ARG A 100 8.08 -14.79 -1.58
C ARG A 100 9.57 -15.13 -1.51
N THR A 101 10.45 -14.19 -1.85
CA THR A 101 11.91 -14.39 -1.87
C THR A 101 12.49 -14.64 -0.48
N ARG A 102 11.91 -14.05 0.56
CA ARG A 102 12.34 -14.25 1.96
C ARG A 102 11.66 -15.44 2.66
N GLY A 103 10.67 -16.08 2.03
CA GLY A 103 9.87 -17.13 2.66
C GLY A 103 9.04 -16.62 3.85
N TRP A 104 8.62 -15.36 3.82
CA TRP A 104 7.81 -14.74 4.86
C TRP A 104 6.32 -14.82 4.54
N THR A 105 5.49 -14.80 5.58
CA THR A 105 4.05 -14.68 5.44
C THR A 105 3.68 -13.38 4.73
N PHE A 106 2.81 -13.48 3.72
CA PHE A 106 2.25 -12.33 3.04
C PHE A 106 0.75 -12.26 3.31
N GLY A 107 0.35 -11.31 4.16
CA GLY A 107 -1.04 -11.09 4.57
C GLY A 107 -1.79 -10.07 3.73
N TRP A 108 -1.11 -9.44 2.77
CA TRP A 108 -1.72 -8.36 2.00
C TRP A 108 -2.65 -8.88 0.92
N ARG A 109 -3.63 -8.05 0.57
CA ARG A 109 -4.53 -8.24 -0.56
C ARG A 109 -4.52 -7.01 -1.45
N LYS A 110 -4.90 -7.22 -2.72
CA LYS A 110 -5.19 -6.15 -3.65
C LYS A 110 -6.58 -6.38 -4.22
N VAL A 111 -7.43 -5.37 -4.10
CA VAL A 111 -8.76 -5.33 -4.70
C VAL A 111 -8.79 -4.13 -5.63
N GLU A 112 -9.25 -4.32 -6.85
CA GLU A 112 -9.38 -3.24 -7.83
C GLU A 112 -10.85 -3.07 -8.21
N THR A 113 -11.32 -1.83 -8.31
CA THR A 113 -12.68 -1.53 -8.78
C THR A 113 -12.62 -0.82 -10.14
N PRO A 114 -13.37 -1.29 -11.16
CA PRO A 114 -13.25 -0.76 -12.51
C PRO A 114 -13.72 0.69 -12.67
N GLY A 115 -12.91 1.52 -13.34
CA GLY A 115 -13.30 2.83 -13.87
C GLY A 115 -13.38 3.97 -12.84
N ILE A 116 -13.38 3.67 -11.55
CA ILE A 116 -13.48 4.69 -10.50
C ILE A 116 -12.14 5.41 -10.32
N GLY A 117 -12.23 6.74 -10.24
CA GLY A 117 -11.10 7.66 -10.05
C GLY A 117 -10.75 7.92 -8.59
N HIS A 118 -10.26 9.13 -8.29
CA HIS A 118 -9.94 9.57 -6.94
C HIS A 118 -11.16 10.08 -6.16
N ASP A 119 -12.26 9.31 -6.16
CA ASP A 119 -13.51 9.68 -5.50
C ASP A 119 -13.87 8.70 -4.37
N ALA A 120 -13.98 9.22 -3.15
CA ALA A 120 -14.27 8.38 -1.99
C ALA A 120 -15.69 7.80 -2.00
N ALA A 121 -16.69 8.58 -2.42
CA ALA A 121 -18.07 8.15 -2.41
C ALA A 121 -18.30 7.01 -3.42
N GLU A 122 -17.73 7.14 -4.62
CA GLU A 122 -17.78 6.09 -5.63
C GLU A 122 -17.03 4.82 -5.16
N MET A 123 -15.83 4.96 -4.59
CA MET A 123 -15.08 3.82 -4.05
C MET A 123 -15.88 3.06 -2.99
N PHE A 124 -16.64 3.75 -2.13
CA PHE A 124 -17.52 3.14 -1.12
C PHE A 124 -18.81 2.54 -1.71
N ALA A 125 -19.30 3.07 -2.82
CA ALA A 125 -20.51 2.58 -3.47
C ALA A 125 -20.25 1.38 -4.40
N ALA A 126 -19.01 1.16 -4.79
CA ALA A 126 -18.64 0.11 -5.73
C ALA A 126 -18.90 -1.31 -5.19
N PRO A 127 -19.31 -2.27 -6.03
CA PRO A 127 -19.55 -3.65 -5.60
C PRO A 127 -18.35 -4.31 -4.91
N GLU A 128 -17.12 -4.00 -5.35
CA GLU A 128 -15.89 -4.60 -4.83
C GLU A 128 -15.51 -4.13 -3.43
N VAL A 129 -16.15 -3.08 -2.89
CA VAL A 129 -15.89 -2.57 -1.54
C VAL A 129 -16.13 -3.65 -0.48
N ALA A 130 -17.11 -4.54 -0.71
CA ALA A 130 -17.41 -5.63 0.20
C ALA A 130 -16.25 -6.62 0.30
N ASP A 131 -15.57 -6.91 -0.82
CA ASP A 131 -14.37 -7.74 -0.80
C ASP A 131 -13.21 -7.01 -0.12
N ALA A 132 -13.05 -5.71 -0.37
CA ALA A 132 -12.00 -4.93 0.28
C ALA A 132 -12.13 -4.89 1.81
N ILE A 133 -13.35 -4.67 2.32
CA ILE A 133 -13.63 -4.50 3.76
C ILE A 133 -13.83 -5.85 4.47
N PHE A 134 -14.52 -6.80 3.84
CA PHE A 134 -14.90 -8.07 4.49
C PHE A 134 -14.12 -9.28 3.98
N GLY A 135 -13.43 -9.18 2.84
CA GLY A 135 -12.68 -10.28 2.22
C GLY A 135 -13.56 -11.40 1.66
N ARG A 136 -14.73 -11.04 1.08
CA ARG A 136 -15.75 -11.95 0.55
C ARG A 136 -15.91 -11.77 -0.94
#